data_AF-A0A6I9NKE8-F1
#
_entry.id   AF-A0A6I9NKE8-F1
#
_cell.length_a   1.000
_cell.length_b   1.000
_cell.length_c   1.000
_cell.angle_alpha   90.00
_cell.angle_beta   90.00
_cell.angle_gamma   90.00
#
_symmetry.space_group_name_H-M   'P 1'
#
loop_
_entity.id
_entity.type
_entity.pdbx_description
1 polymer ?
#
loop_
_entity_poly.entity_id
_entity_poly.type
_entity_poly.pdbx_seq_one_letter_code
_entity_poly.pdbx_strand_id
1 'polypeptide(L)'
;LLFFLTDPCLDHHCKKGKVCEVDEDNTPMCVCQDPSSCPASDGEYEHVCGTNNVTYESSCHFSATKCALEGTKKGHKLHLDYTGPCKCEFPSFQHFRFSPKVKVSSKP
;
A
#
# COMPACT_ATOMS: atom_id res chain seq x y z
N LEU A 1 -19.19 -25.36 -29.85
CA LEU A 1 -17.75 -25.43 -29.54
C LEU A 1 -17.26 -24.06 -29.04
N LEU A 2 -17.74 -23.55 -27.90
CA LEU A 2 -17.34 -22.23 -27.34
C LEU A 2 -17.40 -22.22 -25.79
N PHE A 3 -16.94 -23.28 -25.11
CA PHE A 3 -16.94 -23.35 -23.63
C PHE A 3 -15.53 -23.40 -23.02
N PHE A 4 -14.48 -23.14 -23.79
CA PHE A 4 -13.10 -23.24 -23.32
C PHE A 4 -12.42 -21.89 -23.43
N LEU A 5 -12.03 -21.29 -22.29
CA LEU A 5 -11.18 -20.09 -22.09
C LEU A 5 -11.87 -18.92 -21.37
N THR A 6 -12.71 -19.17 -20.36
CA THR A 6 -12.91 -18.14 -19.33
C THR A 6 -11.62 -18.01 -18.55
N ASP A 7 -10.96 -16.84 -18.65
CA ASP A 7 -9.81 -16.49 -17.81
C ASP A 7 -10.23 -16.62 -16.34
N PRO A 8 -9.63 -17.54 -15.55
CA PRO A 8 -9.97 -17.73 -14.15
C PRO A 8 -9.80 -16.47 -13.30
N CYS A 9 -8.97 -15.52 -13.74
CA CYS A 9 -8.75 -14.25 -13.07
C CYS A 9 -9.75 -13.17 -13.43
N LEU A 10 -10.62 -13.37 -14.43
CA LEU A 10 -11.54 -12.34 -14.91
C LEU A 10 -12.52 -11.85 -13.83
N ASP A 11 -13.01 -12.76 -12.99
CA ASP A 11 -13.95 -12.48 -11.89
C ASP A 11 -13.34 -12.76 -10.50
N HIS A 12 -12.03 -13.03 -10.44
CA HIS A 12 -11.33 -13.31 -9.18
C HIS A 12 -10.67 -12.05 -8.63
N HIS A 13 -11.27 -11.45 -7.60
CA HIS A 13 -10.79 -10.20 -7.02
C HIS A 13 -9.83 -10.42 -5.85
N CYS A 14 -8.60 -9.93 -6.04
CA CYS A 14 -7.57 -9.93 -5.01
C CYS A 14 -7.67 -8.72 -4.07
N LYS A 15 -7.06 -8.85 -2.89
CA LYS A 15 -6.90 -7.72 -1.96
C LYS A 15 -5.96 -6.67 -2.55
N LYS A 16 -6.01 -5.44 -2.03
CA LYS A 16 -5.13 -4.34 -2.43
C LYS A 16 -3.64 -4.75 -2.37
N GLY A 17 -2.89 -4.40 -3.41
CA GLY A 17 -1.47 -4.74 -3.54
C GLY A 17 -1.20 -6.16 -4.04
N LYS A 18 -2.25 -6.91 -4.42
CA LYS A 18 -2.15 -8.23 -5.04
C LYS A 18 -2.78 -8.21 -6.42
N VAL A 19 -2.25 -9.04 -7.31
CA VAL A 19 -2.78 -9.32 -8.65
C VAL A 19 -3.16 -10.79 -8.73
N CYS A 20 -4.15 -11.09 -9.58
CA CYS A 20 -4.53 -12.46 -9.86
C CYS A 20 -3.59 -13.03 -10.93
N GLU A 21 -3.01 -14.19 -10.63
CA GLU A 21 -2.27 -15.02 -11.56
C GLU A 21 -2.86 -16.43 -11.53
N VAL A 22 -2.60 -17.23 -12.56
CA VAL A 22 -3.09 -18.60 -12.66
C VAL A 22 -1.91 -19.54 -12.46
N ASP A 23 -2.07 -20.55 -11.59
CA ASP A 23 -1.05 -21.57 -11.35
C ASP A 23 -1.00 -22.68 -12.42
N GLU A 24 -0.13 -23.67 -12.23
CA GLU A 24 0.03 -24.80 -13.15
C GLU A 24 -1.24 -25.66 -13.29
N ASP A 25 -2.11 -25.65 -12.27
CA ASP A 25 -3.38 -26.39 -12.22
C ASP A 25 -4.56 -25.57 -12.76
N ASN A 26 -4.29 -24.42 -13.39
CA ASN A 26 -5.29 -23.48 -13.89
C ASN A 26 -6.20 -22.90 -12.77
N THR A 27 -5.66 -22.75 -11.57
CA THR A 27 -6.35 -22.18 -10.41
C THR A 27 -5.94 -20.71 -10.20
N PRO A 28 -6.90 -19.78 -10.02
CA PRO A 28 -6.56 -18.38 -9.76
C PRO A 28 -5.99 -18.21 -8.35
N MET A 29 -4.85 -17.51 -8.28
CA MET A 29 -4.13 -17.22 -7.04
C MET A 29 -3.77 -15.73 -6.95
N CYS A 30 -3.84 -15.18 -5.74
CA CYS A 30 -3.49 -13.78 -5.49
C CYS A 30 -2.04 -13.63 -5.03
N VAL A 31 -1.17 -13.17 -5.92
CA VAL A 31 0.23 -12.88 -5.64
C VAL A 31 0.46 -11.40 -5.38
N CYS A 32 1.53 -11.04 -4.70
CA CYS A 32 1.87 -9.63 -4.51
C CYS A 32 2.22 -8.97 -5.84
N GLN A 33 1.64 -7.80 -6.08
CA GLN A 33 1.97 -7.00 -7.25
C GLN A 33 3.42 -6.49 -7.15
N ASP A 34 4.14 -6.52 -8.27
CA ASP A 34 5.43 -5.85 -8.38
C ASP A 34 5.22 -4.32 -8.40
N PRO A 35 5.85 -3.52 -7.52
CA PRO A 35 5.72 -2.07 -7.53
C PRO A 35 6.04 -1.42 -8.88
N SER A 36 6.94 -2.00 -9.69
CA SER A 36 7.30 -1.50 -11.02
C SER A 36 6.21 -1.71 -12.08
N SER A 37 5.22 -2.57 -11.81
CA SER A 37 4.04 -2.76 -12.67
C SER A 37 2.94 -1.73 -12.41
N CYS A 38 3.09 -0.90 -11.38
CA CYS A 38 2.15 0.17 -11.11
C CYS A 38 2.28 1.26 -12.19
N PRO A 39 1.16 1.91 -12.58
CA PRO A 39 1.21 3.11 -13.41
C PRO A 39 2.07 4.18 -12.75
N ALA A 40 2.87 4.88 -13.56
CA ALA A 40 3.61 6.05 -13.13
C ALA A 40 2.65 7.13 -12.62
N SER A 41 3.07 7.91 -11.64
CA SER A 41 2.22 8.98 -11.11
C SER A 41 2.15 10.18 -12.08
N ASP A 42 0.95 10.69 -12.33
CA ASP A 42 0.71 11.87 -13.18
C ASP A 42 0.83 13.20 -12.40
N GLY A 43 1.09 13.16 -11.09
CA GLY A 43 1.35 14.35 -10.28
C GLY A 43 1.51 14.11 -8.78
N GLU A 44 1.92 15.14 -8.05
CA GLU A 44 2.20 15.05 -6.59
C GLU A 44 0.99 14.63 -5.73
N TYR A 45 -0.22 14.82 -6.23
CA TYR A 45 -1.46 14.46 -5.53
C TYR A 45 -1.69 12.93 -5.50
N GLU A 46 -1.01 12.17 -6.36
CA GLU A 46 -1.10 10.71 -6.37
C GLU A 46 -0.13 10.06 -5.38
N HIS A 47 0.93 10.79 -4.99
CA HIS A 47 1.85 10.35 -3.96
C HIS A 47 1.12 10.03 -2.64
N VAL A 48 1.73 9.17 -1.82
CA VAL A 48 1.23 8.87 -0.47
C VAL A 48 2.39 8.77 0.51
N CYS A 49 2.16 9.17 1.75
CA CYS A 49 3.12 9.02 2.84
C CYS A 49 2.79 7.77 3.67
N GLY A 50 3.79 6.90 3.88
CA GLY A 50 3.68 5.78 4.81
C GLY A 50 4.03 6.17 6.25
N THR A 51 3.58 5.38 7.22
CA THR A 51 3.95 5.53 8.65
C THR A 51 5.45 5.39 8.95
N ASN A 52 6.24 4.96 7.96
CA ASN A 52 7.69 4.93 7.96
C ASN A 52 8.33 6.25 7.47
N ASN A 53 7.52 7.30 7.23
CA ASN A 53 7.96 8.58 6.69
C ASN A 53 8.63 8.47 5.30
N VAL A 54 8.20 7.49 4.50
CA VAL A 54 8.62 7.31 3.12
C VAL A 54 7.47 7.73 2.21
N THR A 55 7.79 8.58 1.23
CA THR A 55 6.87 8.92 0.13
C THR A 55 6.88 7.80 -0.88
N TYR A 56 5.69 7.30 -1.22
CA TYR A 56 5.47 6.35 -2.30
C TYR A 56 4.83 7.07 -3.48
N GLU A 57 5.21 6.67 -4.69
CA GLU A 57 4.77 7.30 -5.93
C GLU A 57 3.24 7.22 -6.13
N SER A 58 2.61 6.15 -5.67
CA SER A 58 1.15 6.11 -5.61
C SER A 58 0.61 5.15 -4.57
N SER A 59 -0.71 5.14 -4.38
CA SER A 59 -1.38 4.12 -3.54
C SER A 59 -1.12 2.69 -4.05
N CYS A 60 -0.92 2.52 -5.36
CA CYS A 60 -0.50 1.24 -5.96
C CYS A 60 0.87 0.84 -5.43
N HIS A 61 1.88 1.70 -5.58
CA HIS A 61 3.25 1.47 -5.13
C HIS A 61 3.32 1.18 -3.63
N PHE A 62 2.57 1.92 -2.82
CA PHE A 62 2.47 1.67 -1.38
C PHE A 62 1.90 0.28 -1.09
N SER A 63 0.80 -0.09 -1.74
CA SER A 63 0.12 -1.37 -1.50
C SER A 63 0.95 -2.57 -1.97
N ALA A 64 1.61 -2.46 -3.13
CA ALA A 64 2.55 -3.45 -3.64
C ALA A 64 3.73 -3.65 -2.67
N THR A 65 4.34 -2.56 -2.21
CA THR A 65 5.44 -2.61 -1.24
C THR A 65 4.99 -3.22 0.09
N LYS A 66 3.79 -2.86 0.58
CA LYS A 66 3.24 -3.44 1.80
C LYS A 66 2.99 -4.94 1.65
N CYS A 67 2.48 -5.38 0.49
CA CYS A 67 2.26 -6.80 0.20
C CYS A 67 3.57 -7.58 0.25
N ALA A 68 4.64 -7.07 -0.36
CA ALA A 68 5.96 -7.70 -0.33
C ALA A 68 6.55 -7.86 1.10
N LEU A 69 6.03 -7.11 2.06
CA LEU A 69 6.40 -7.18 3.47
C LEU A 69 5.41 -7.97 4.35
N GLU A 70 4.41 -8.63 3.76
CA GLU A 70 3.46 -9.49 4.48
C GLU A 70 4.18 -10.54 5.35
N GLY A 71 3.63 -10.84 6.52
CA GLY A 71 4.25 -11.74 7.50
C GLY A 71 5.44 -11.15 8.27
N THR A 72 5.96 -9.98 7.89
CA THR A 72 7.07 -9.34 8.61
C THR A 72 6.59 -8.34 9.68
N LYS A 73 7.45 -8.06 10.69
CA LYS A 73 7.21 -6.98 11.66
C LYS A 73 7.16 -5.60 11.01
N LYS A 74 7.90 -5.39 9.91
CA LYS A 74 7.92 -4.12 9.16
C LYS A 74 6.59 -3.91 8.45
N GLY A 75 6.10 -4.91 7.71
CA GLY A 75 4.82 -4.86 7.02
C GLY A 75 3.63 -4.65 7.96
N HIS A 76 3.65 -5.29 9.14
CA HIS A 76 2.64 -5.08 10.19
C HIS A 76 2.59 -3.64 10.73
N LYS A 77 3.71 -2.91 10.70
CA LYS A 77 3.79 -1.52 11.16
C LYS A 77 3.59 -0.51 10.03
N LEU A 78 3.69 -0.95 8.78
CA LEU A 78 3.56 -0.11 7.60
C LEU A 78 2.09 0.10 7.27
N HIS A 79 1.63 1.33 7.45
CA HIS A 79 0.29 1.78 7.09
C HIS A 79 0.39 3.06 6.26
N LEU A 80 -0.65 3.34 5.48
CA LEU A 80 -0.77 4.60 4.79
C LEU A 80 -1.14 5.65 5.84
N ASP A 81 -0.34 6.70 5.94
CA ASP A 81 -0.52 7.77 6.93
C ASP A 81 -1.42 8.87 6.34
N TYR A 82 -1.04 9.43 5.19
CA TYR A 82 -1.83 10.42 4.46
C TYR A 82 -1.49 10.48 2.96
N THR A 83 -2.37 11.07 2.17
CA THR A 83 -2.16 11.34 0.72
C THR A 83 -1.28 12.57 0.52
N GLY A 84 -0.46 12.56 -0.52
CA GLY A 84 0.60 13.51 -0.81
C GLY A 84 1.98 13.03 -0.33
N PRO A 85 3.05 13.75 -0.68
CA PRO A 85 4.40 13.42 -0.24
C PRO A 85 4.57 13.58 1.28
N CYS A 86 5.47 12.80 1.87
CA CYS A 86 5.84 12.99 3.26
C CYS A 86 6.39 14.41 3.48
N LYS A 87 6.00 15.02 4.60
CA LYS A 87 6.46 16.35 4.97
C LYS A 87 7.82 16.16 5.64
N CYS A 88 8.84 16.90 5.20
CA CYS A 88 10.11 16.92 5.90
C CYS A 88 9.89 17.46 7.31
N GLU A 89 10.12 16.65 8.33
CA GLU A 89 10.16 17.13 9.71
C GLU A 89 11.46 17.93 9.90
N PHE A 90 11.44 19.21 9.51
CA PHE A 90 12.50 20.15 9.86
C PHE A 90 12.51 20.32 11.40
N PRO A 91 13.61 20.02 12.12
CA PRO A 91 13.61 20.07 13.57
C PRO A 91 13.65 21.49 14.17
N SER A 92 13.58 22.57 13.39
CA SER A 92 13.83 23.92 13.90
C SER A 92 12.61 24.82 14.05
N PHE A 93 11.42 24.46 13.56
CA PHE A 93 10.20 25.18 13.93
C PHE A 93 9.02 24.22 14.12
N GLN A 94 8.70 24.02 15.40
CA GLN A 94 7.48 23.41 15.94
C GLN A 94 7.42 21.87 15.91
N HIS A 95 7.85 21.30 17.04
CA HIS A 95 7.31 20.05 17.57
C HIS A 95 5.78 20.04 17.46
N PHE A 96 5.17 19.32 16.52
CA PHE A 96 3.92 18.60 16.76
C PHE A 96 3.80 17.46 15.77
N ARG A 97 4.25 16.26 16.19
CA ARG A 97 3.64 15.03 15.70
C ARG A 97 2.16 15.05 16.12
N PHE A 98 1.26 15.34 15.18
CA PHE A 98 -0.15 15.01 15.35
C PHE A 98 -0.31 13.50 15.18
N SER A 99 0.06 12.74 16.22
CA SER A 99 -0.38 11.36 16.37
C SER A 99 -1.76 11.39 17.05
N PRO A 100 -2.85 10.90 16.42
CA PRO A 100 -4.20 10.92 17.00
C PRO A 100 -4.41 9.95 18.19
N LYS A 101 -3.34 9.56 18.91
CA LYS A 101 -3.37 8.62 20.04
C LYS A 101 -2.65 9.10 21.31
N VAL A 102 -2.55 10.40 21.55
CA VAL A 102 -2.19 10.89 22.89
C VAL A 102 -3.48 11.03 23.71
N LYS A 103 -3.75 10.06 24.60
CA LYS A 103 -4.80 10.23 25.62
C LYS A 103 -4.34 11.33 26.57
N VAL A 104 -5.02 12.47 26.53
CA VAL A 104 -4.85 13.53 27.54
C VAL A 104 -5.39 12.97 28.85
N SER A 105 -4.49 12.60 29.76
CA SER A 105 -4.84 12.28 31.14
C SER A 105 -4.62 13.54 31.97
N SER A 106 -5.65 14.37 32.11
CA SER A 106 -5.70 15.39 33.15
C SER A 106 -5.95 14.70 34.49
N LYS A 107 -4.95 14.71 35.38
CA LYS A 107 -5.13 14.40 36.79
C LYS A 107 -5.07 15.73 37.57
N PRO A 108 -5.95 15.95 38.55
CA PRO A 108 -6.33 17.29 39.04
C PRO A 108 -5.20 18.01 39.77
#